data_AF-A0A2V9YNH4-F1
#
_entry.id   AF-A0A2V9YNH4-F1
#
_cell.length_a   1.000
_cell.length_b   1.000
_cell.length_c   1.000
_cell.angle_alpha   90.00
_cell.angle_beta   90.00
_cell.angle_gamma   90.00
#
_symmetry.space_group_name_H-M   'P 1'
#
loop_
_entity.id
_entity.type
_entity.pdbx_description
1 polymer ?
#
loop_
_entity_poly.entity_id
_entity_poly.type
_entity_poly.pdbx_seq_one_letter_code
_entity_poly.pdbx_strand_id
1 'polypeptide(L)'
;NYDFRRTEQCIIPYATQEGEISFCAYNTGVGWRNIIEKMHMTATLTQWYEEHGRHEIFAGGKRVNLENKEHSLYLRDDIVTLEEQRDLDRLGIAKNAREEKLRARDRKQKNDPAYNARMAQLYREVVL
;
A
#
# COMPACT_ATOMS: atom_id res chain seq x y z
N ASN A 1 -18.18 -23.03 19.12
CA ASN A 1 -19.59 -22.71 18.85
C ASN A 1 -19.69 -21.34 18.21
N TYR A 2 -19.84 -21.30 16.89
CA TYR A 2 -20.14 -20.07 16.17
C TYR A 2 -21.64 -19.78 16.29
N ASP A 3 -22.03 -18.53 16.55
CA ASP A 3 -23.43 -18.14 16.74
C ASP A 3 -24.07 -17.74 15.40
N PHE A 4 -24.91 -18.61 14.85
CA PHE A 4 -25.64 -18.38 13.59
C PHE A 4 -26.58 -17.16 13.64
N ARG A 5 -26.98 -16.70 14.83
CA ARG A 5 -27.82 -15.50 14.98
C ARG A 5 -27.09 -14.23 14.54
N ARG A 6 -25.75 -14.22 14.57
CA ARG A 6 -24.95 -13.09 14.11
C ARG A 6 -25.01 -12.91 12.58
N THR A 7 -25.11 -14.01 11.84
CA THR A 7 -25.29 -13.99 10.38
C THR A 7 -26.71 -13.57 9.99
N GLU A 8 -27.72 -13.84 10.82
CA GLU A 8 -29.11 -13.41 10.65
C GLU A 8 -29.31 -11.91 10.98
N GLN A 9 -28.54 -11.35 11.91
CA GLN A 9 -28.58 -9.92 12.26
C GLN A 9 -27.99 -9.00 11.18
N CYS A 10 -27.21 -9.57 10.24
CA CYS A 10 -26.49 -8.78 9.26
C CYS A 10 -27.42 -8.40 8.10
N ILE A 11 -27.88 -7.15 8.10
CA ILE A 11 -28.87 -6.64 7.13
C ILE A 11 -28.28 -6.25 5.77
N ILE A 12 -26.95 -6.23 5.64
CA ILE A 12 -26.28 -5.80 4.41
C ILE A 12 -26.32 -6.99 3.44
N PRO A 13 -27.00 -6.88 2.29
CA PRO A 13 -27.04 -7.96 1.31
C PRO A 13 -25.71 -8.06 0.56
N TYR A 14 -25.38 -9.27 0.14
CA TYR A 14 -24.23 -9.62 -0.69
C TYR A 14 -24.69 -10.60 -1.77
N ALA A 15 -24.54 -10.21 -3.03
CA ALA A 15 -24.94 -11.03 -4.16
C ALA A 15 -23.92 -12.15 -4.40
N THR A 16 -24.40 -13.38 -4.54
CA THR A 16 -23.62 -14.54 -4.97
C THR A 16 -24.32 -15.21 -6.14
N GLN A 17 -23.65 -16.17 -6.79
CA GLN A 17 -24.22 -16.99 -7.85
C GLN A 17 -25.46 -17.78 -7.40
N GLU A 18 -25.56 -18.10 -6.10
CA GLU A 18 -26.68 -18.85 -5.50
C GLU A 18 -27.81 -17.94 -4.99
N GLY A 19 -27.69 -16.63 -5.22
CA GLY A 19 -28.63 -15.63 -4.72
C GLY A 19 -28.04 -14.72 -3.66
N GLU A 20 -28.90 -13.95 -3.01
CA GLU A 20 -28.51 -12.97 -2.01
C GLU A 20 -28.32 -13.62 -0.64
N ILE A 21 -27.15 -13.40 -0.05
CA ILE A 21 -26.83 -13.77 1.33
C ILE A 21 -26.41 -12.53 2.11
N SER A 22 -26.30 -12.60 3.44
CA SER A 22 -25.80 -11.45 4.20
C SER A 22 -24.29 -11.28 4.03
N PHE A 23 -23.81 -10.03 4.09
CA PHE A 23 -22.40 -9.68 4.05
C PHE A 23 -21.59 -10.44 5.11
N CYS A 24 -22.17 -10.61 6.29
CA CYS A 24 -21.54 -11.32 7.38
C CYS A 24 -21.53 -12.82 7.14
N ALA A 25 -22.52 -13.41 6.45
CA ALA A 25 -22.46 -14.81 6.05
C ALA A 25 -21.27 -15.06 5.11
N TYR A 26 -21.01 -14.16 4.16
CA TYR A 26 -19.88 -14.30 3.25
C TYR A 26 -18.52 -14.02 3.92
N ASN A 27 -18.36 -12.92 4.65
CA ASN A 27 -17.04 -12.48 5.11
C ASN A 27 -16.62 -13.00 6.48
N THR A 28 -17.56 -13.06 7.43
CA THR A 28 -17.29 -13.35 8.85
C THR A 28 -17.99 -14.63 9.31
N GLY A 29 -18.76 -15.24 8.41
CA GLY A 29 -19.62 -16.40 8.60
C GLY A 29 -18.84 -17.70 8.71
N VAL A 30 -19.52 -18.78 9.07
CA VAL A 30 -18.92 -20.11 9.02
C VAL A 30 -18.88 -20.57 7.56
N GLY A 31 -17.72 -20.43 6.93
CA GLY A 31 -17.36 -21.21 5.75
C GLY A 31 -18.20 -21.02 4.48
N TRP A 32 -19.22 -20.15 4.46
CA TRP A 32 -20.06 -19.88 3.28
C TRP A 32 -19.24 -19.39 2.09
N ARG A 33 -18.27 -18.50 2.34
CA ARG A 33 -17.26 -18.12 1.33
C ARG A 33 -16.56 -19.35 0.75
N ASN A 34 -16.02 -20.21 1.62
CA ASN A 34 -15.28 -21.40 1.18
C ASN A 34 -16.17 -22.36 0.37
N ILE A 35 -17.45 -22.48 0.72
CA ILE A 35 -18.41 -23.33 0.01
C ILE A 35 -18.68 -22.77 -1.39
N ILE A 36 -19.05 -21.49 -1.49
CA ILE A 36 -19.38 -20.84 -2.76
C ILE A 36 -18.14 -20.77 -3.66
N GLU A 37 -16.99 -20.35 -3.12
CA GLU A 37 -15.73 -20.27 -3.87
C GLU A 37 -15.29 -21.66 -4.37
N LYS A 38 -15.47 -22.72 -3.57
CA LYS A 38 -15.14 -24.09 -3.98
C LYS A 38 -16.12 -24.65 -5.00
N MET A 39 -17.41 -24.35 -4.87
CA MET A 39 -18.46 -24.82 -5.78
C MET A 39 -18.31 -24.23 -7.18
N HIS A 40 -17.92 -22.95 -7.26
CA HIS A 40 -17.71 -22.23 -8.51
C HIS A 40 -16.22 -22.16 -8.92
N MET A 41 -15.37 -22.98 -8.31
CA MET A 41 -13.95 -23.05 -8.68
C MET A 41 -13.82 -23.71 -10.06
N THR A 42 -13.35 -22.95 -11.05
CA THR A 42 -13.16 -23.42 -12.43
C THR A 42 -11.85 -24.18 -12.64
N ALA A 43 -10.80 -23.77 -11.94
CA ALA A 43 -9.50 -24.45 -11.94
C ALA A 43 -8.80 -24.25 -10.60
N THR A 44 -8.06 -25.26 -10.16
CA THR A 44 -7.10 -25.12 -9.06
C THR A 44 -5.85 -24.39 -9.57
N LEU A 45 -5.12 -23.73 -8.66
CA LEU A 45 -3.84 -23.11 -9.01
C LEU A 45 -2.85 -24.11 -9.64
N THR A 46 -2.90 -25.38 -9.20
CA THR A 46 -2.10 -26.47 -9.77
C THR A 46 -2.45 -26.72 -11.24
N GLN A 47 -3.74 -26.88 -11.56
CA GLN A 47 -4.21 -27.08 -12.94
C GLN A 47 -3.86 -25.87 -13.82
N TRP A 48 -4.01 -24.66 -13.30
CA TRP A 48 -3.63 -23.44 -14.02
C TRP A 48 -2.13 -23.43 -14.37
N TYR A 49 -1.27 -23.83 -13.42
CA TYR A 49 0.18 -23.91 -13.64
C TYR A 49 0.60 -25.07 -14.55
N GLU A 50 -0.17 -26.15 -14.63
CA GLU A 50 0.08 -27.22 -15.61
C GLU A 50 -0.20 -26.73 -17.04
N GLU A 51 -1.30 -25.98 -17.24
CA GLU A 51 -1.70 -25.50 -18.56
C GLU A 51 -0.88 -24.29 -19.05
N HIS A 52 -0.65 -23.31 -18.18
CA HIS A 52 -0.04 -22.03 -18.55
C HIS A 52 1.44 -21.94 -18.16
N GLY A 53 1.95 -22.98 -17.47
CA GLY A 53 3.25 -22.93 -16.83
C GLY A 53 3.25 -22.02 -15.59
N ARG A 54 4.37 -22.02 -14.87
CA ARG A 54 4.61 -21.10 -13.76
C ARG A 54 5.69 -20.12 -14.16
N HIS A 55 5.44 -18.83 -14.00
CA HIS A 55 6.49 -17.83 -14.15
C HIS A 55 7.59 -18.04 -13.12
N GLU A 56 8.84 -17.94 -13.55
CA GLU A 56 10.00 -18.09 -12.67
C GLU A 56 10.01 -17.02 -11.59
N ILE A 57 10.09 -17.45 -10.32
CA ILE A 57 10.17 -16.54 -9.17
C ILE A 57 11.63 -16.45 -8.73
N PHE A 58 12.21 -15.26 -8.89
CA PHE A 58 13.56 -14.96 -8.41
C PHE A 58 13.49 -14.33 -7.03
N ALA A 59 13.97 -15.04 -6.01
CA ALA A 59 14.04 -14.58 -4.62
C ALA A 59 15.41 -14.92 -4.00
N GLY A 60 15.78 -14.22 -2.93
CA GLY A 60 17.00 -14.53 -2.16
C GLY A 60 18.31 -14.25 -2.89
N GLY A 61 18.37 -13.22 -3.73
CA GLY A 61 19.57 -12.85 -4.48
C GLY A 61 19.87 -13.74 -5.70
N LYS A 62 18.94 -14.62 -6.10
CA LYS A 62 19.05 -15.38 -7.35
C LYS A 62 19.08 -14.43 -8.55
N ARG A 63 19.99 -14.68 -9.50
CA ARG A 63 20.11 -13.89 -10.73
C ARG A 63 18.95 -14.19 -11.67
N VAL A 64 18.30 -13.14 -12.14
CA VAL A 64 17.25 -13.20 -13.17
C VAL A 64 17.91 -13.50 -14.52
N ASN A 65 17.42 -14.51 -15.24
CA ASN A 65 17.88 -14.79 -16.59
C ASN A 65 17.14 -13.87 -17.56
N LEU A 66 17.70 -12.68 -17.81
CA LEU A 66 17.19 -11.76 -18.81
C LEU A 66 17.71 -12.16 -20.20
N GLU A 67 16.84 -12.17 -21.20
CA GLU A 67 17.20 -12.47 -22.59
C GLU A 67 18.22 -11.47 -23.14
N ASN A 68 18.11 -10.20 -22.76
CA ASN A 68 19.07 -9.16 -23.08
C ASN A 68 19.48 -8.39 -21.80
N LYS A 69 20.77 -8.11 -21.67
CA LYS A 69 21.38 -7.33 -20.58
C LYS A 69 21.91 -5.98 -21.05
N GLU A 70 21.83 -5.71 -22.35
CA GLU A 70 22.17 -4.42 -22.93
C GLU A 70 21.23 -3.37 -22.38
N HIS A 71 21.83 -2.30 -21.86
CA HIS A 71 21.12 -1.10 -21.46
C HIS A 71 21.74 0.08 -22.20
N SER A 72 20.89 1.01 -22.62
CA SER A 72 21.33 2.29 -23.19
C SER A 72 21.72 3.32 -22.13
N LEU A 73 21.58 2.97 -20.84
CA LEU A 73 21.92 3.87 -19.75
C LEU A 73 23.45 4.01 -19.67
N TYR A 74 23.91 5.21 -20.02
CA TYR A 74 25.31 5.61 -19.85
C TYR A 74 25.43 6.39 -18.53
N LEU A 75 26.12 5.79 -17.56
CA LEU A 75 26.47 6.44 -16.31
C LEU A 75 27.77 7.21 -16.51
N ARG A 76 27.76 8.51 -16.20
CA ARG A 76 28.94 9.36 -16.19
C ARG A 76 29.60 9.23 -14.81
N ASP A 77 30.72 8.51 -14.73
CA ASP A 77 31.38 8.18 -13.45
C ASP A 77 31.75 9.42 -12.63
N ASP A 78 32.15 10.51 -13.27
CA ASP A 78 32.44 11.79 -12.63
C ASP A 78 31.21 12.35 -11.89
N ILE A 79 30.02 12.24 -12.49
CA ILE A 79 28.78 12.72 -11.86
C ILE A 79 28.33 11.78 -10.73
N VAL A 80 28.50 10.47 -10.90
CA VAL A 80 27.99 9.45 -9.96
C VAL A 80 28.87 9.34 -8.71
N THR A 81 30.18 9.56 -8.82
CA THR A 81 31.13 9.27 -7.73
C THR A 81 31.60 10.50 -6.94
N LEU A 82 31.54 11.70 -7.51
CA LEU A 82 32.15 12.88 -6.89
C LEU A 82 31.30 13.47 -5.75
N GLU A 83 29.98 13.58 -5.93
CA GLU A 83 29.12 14.22 -4.93
C GLU A 83 27.70 13.62 -4.88
N GLU A 84 27.05 13.76 -3.72
CA GLU A 84 25.65 13.41 -3.56
C GLU A 84 24.74 14.31 -4.41
N GLN A 85 23.71 13.72 -5.03
CA GLN A 85 22.74 14.46 -5.82
C GLN A 85 21.92 15.44 -4.95
N ARG A 86 22.04 16.74 -5.22
CA ARG A 86 21.35 17.84 -4.49
C ARG A 86 20.36 18.65 -5.35
N ASP A 87 20.07 18.20 -6.55
CA ASP A 87 19.14 18.87 -7.48
C ASP A 87 17.73 19.04 -6.88
N LEU A 88 17.18 18.00 -6.26
CA LEU A 88 15.87 18.02 -5.60
C LEU A 88 15.85 18.97 -4.40
N ASP A 89 16.96 19.05 -3.66
CA ASP A 89 17.10 20.00 -2.54
C ASP A 89 17.09 21.44 -3.04
N ARG A 90 17.83 21.73 -4.13
CA ARG A 90 17.86 23.05 -4.77
C ARG A 90 16.49 23.47 -5.33
N LEU A 91 15.76 22.51 -5.89
CA LEU A 91 14.40 22.71 -6.41
C LEU A 91 13.33 22.73 -5.30
N GLY A 92 13.70 22.42 -4.05
CA GLY A 92 12.76 22.36 -2.93
C GLY A 92 11.74 21.22 -3.04
N ILE A 93 12.05 20.18 -3.82
CA ILE A 93 11.21 18.99 -4.01
C ILE A 93 11.49 18.00 -2.87
N ALA A 94 10.46 17.29 -2.39
CA ALA A 94 10.62 16.26 -1.36
C ALA A 94 11.17 14.97 -2.00
N LYS A 95 12.15 14.32 -1.36
CA LYS A 95 12.78 13.11 -1.91
C LYS A 95 11.95 11.85 -1.70
N ASN A 96 11.07 11.87 -0.71
CA ASN A 96 10.21 10.73 -0.36
C ASN A 96 8.87 11.17 0.25
N ALA A 97 7.92 10.24 0.33
CA ALA A 97 6.59 10.49 0.86
C ALA A 97 6.56 10.92 2.33
N ARG A 98 7.57 10.54 3.13
CA ARG A 98 7.67 10.96 4.54
C ARG A 98 8.02 12.44 4.64
N GLU A 99 8.99 12.90 3.87
CA GLU A 99 9.38 14.31 3.77
C GLU A 99 8.22 15.17 3.26
N GLU A 100 7.48 14.69 2.25
CA GLU A 100 6.29 15.38 1.75
C GLU A 100 5.24 15.59 2.86
N LYS A 101 4.95 14.53 3.63
CA LYS A 101 4.01 14.59 4.77
C LYS A 101 4.49 15.54 5.86
N LEU A 102 5.78 15.53 6.18
CA LEU A 102 6.36 16.44 7.18
C LEU A 102 6.26 17.90 6.71
N ARG A 103 6.65 18.20 5.47
CA ARG A 103 6.55 19.56 4.91
C ARG A 103 5.10 20.04 4.83
N ALA A 104 4.17 19.17 4.45
CA ALA A 104 2.74 19.50 4.43
C ALA A 104 2.21 19.80 5.84
N ARG A 105 2.61 19.00 6.84
CA ARG A 105 2.29 19.25 8.25
C ARG A 105 2.86 20.59 8.71
N ASP A 106 4.15 20.85 8.47
CA ASP A 106 4.83 22.07 8.91
C ASP A 106 4.21 23.30 8.26
N ARG A 107 3.85 23.24 6.97
CA ARG A 107 3.11 24.30 6.28
C ARG A 107 1.75 24.55 6.92
N LYS A 108 1.02 23.49 7.27
CA LYS A 108 -0.28 23.61 7.95
C LYS A 108 -0.11 24.22 9.35
N GLN A 109 0.91 23.83 10.09
CA GLN A 109 1.17 24.29 11.45
C GLN A 109 1.66 25.75 11.50
N LYS A 110 2.48 26.17 10.53
CA LYS A 110 2.92 27.58 10.37
C LYS A 110 1.75 28.52 10.04
N ASN A 111 0.78 28.02 9.28
CA ASN A 111 -0.40 28.78 8.88
C ASN A 111 -1.55 28.70 9.89
N ASP A 112 -1.38 28.01 11.03
CA ASP A 112 -2.42 27.89 12.05
C ASP A 112 -2.35 29.10 13.02
N PRO A 113 -3.35 30.01 13.02
CA PRO A 113 -3.37 31.17 13.90
C PRO A 113 -3.39 30.81 15.39
N ALA A 114 -4.03 29.70 15.75
CA ALA A 114 -4.13 29.25 17.14
C ALA A 114 -2.80 28.67 17.65
N TYR A 115 -2.01 28.06 16.77
CA TYR A 115 -0.64 27.67 17.08
C TYR A 115 0.25 28.91 17.27
N ASN A 116 0.18 29.87 16.34
CA ASN A 116 0.97 31.10 16.41
C ASN A 116 0.67 31.93 17.67
N ALA A 117 -0.61 32.05 18.06
CA ALA A 117 -1.02 32.77 19.28
C ALA A 117 -0.46 32.11 20.55
N ARG A 118 -0.51 30.77 20.65
CA ARG A 118 0.07 30.01 21.76
C ARG A 118 1.58 30.18 21.84
N MET A 119 2.28 30.13 20.70
CA MET A 119 3.73 30.34 20.65
C MET A 119 4.10 31.77 21.06
N ALA A 120 3.32 32.78 20.66
CA ALA A 120 3.54 34.18 21.04
C ALA A 120 3.27 34.44 22.54
N GLN A 121 2.38 33.68 23.17
CA GLN A 121 2.19 33.74 24.62
C GLN A 121 3.38 33.14 25.36
N LEU A 122 3.82 31.93 24.99
CA LEU A 122 5.00 31.28 25.58
C LEU A 122 6.26 32.12 25.41
N TYR A 123 6.47 32.76 24.25
CA TYR A 123 7.62 33.64 24.02
C TYR A 123 7.60 34.85 24.96
N ARG A 124 6.44 35.44 25.21
CA ARG A 124 6.28 36.55 26.17
C ARG A 124 6.56 36.15 27.61
N GLU A 125 6.31 34.90 27.99
CA GLU A 125 6.56 34.42 29.35
C GLU A 125 8.04 34.06 29.61
N VAL A 126 8.78 33.67 28.55
CA VAL A 126 10.15 33.16 28.69
C VAL A 126 11.21 34.21 28.38
N VAL A 127 10.93 35.16 27.48
CA VAL A 127 11.93 36.11 26.96
C VAL A 127 11.71 37.54 27.47
N LEU A 128 10.47 37.95 27.74
CA LEU A 128 10.14 39.26 28.33
C LEU A 128 9.87 39.11 29.83
#